data_AF-A0A1Z5LEW2-F1
#
_entry.id   AF-A0A1Z5LEW2-F1
#
_cell.length_a   1.000
_cell.length_b   1.000
_cell.length_c   1.000
_cell.angle_alpha   90.00
_cell.angle_beta   90.00
_cell.angle_gamma   90.00
#
_symmetry.space_group_name_H-M   'P 1'
#
loop_
_entity.id
_entity.type
_entity.pdbx_description
1 polymer ?
#
loop_
_entity_poly.entity_id
_entity_poly.type
_entity_poly.pdbx_seq_one_letter_code
_entity_poly.pdbx_strand_id
1 'polypeptide(L)' 'MRSEPHCFECYGYDILVDETLRPWLVEVNASPSLSATTATDRQFKSKLLDDLLDLLLQHPSGCFPFRQL' A
#
# COMPACT_ATOMS: atom_id res chain seq x y z
N MET A 1 2.38 20.38 -0.97
CA MET A 1 3.10 19.31 -1.72
C MET A 1 2.82 19.51 -3.20
N ARG A 2 3.86 19.70 -4.01
CA ARG A 2 3.71 19.67 -5.47
C ARG A 2 3.55 18.21 -5.88
N SER A 3 2.51 17.90 -6.65
CA SER A 3 2.31 16.57 -7.23
C SER A 3 3.24 16.42 -8.44
N GLU A 4 4.38 15.76 -8.25
CA GLU A 4 5.25 15.38 -9.35
C GLU A 4 4.67 14.15 -10.05
N PRO A 5 4.44 14.19 -11.39
CA PRO A 5 3.70 13.15 -12.11
C PRO A 5 4.40 11.78 -12.15
N HIS A 6 5.68 11.71 -11.77
CA HIS A 6 6.47 10.48 -11.73
C HIS A 6 6.85 10.05 -10.32
N CYS A 7 6.25 10.66 -9.30
CA CYS A 7 6.45 10.28 -7.90
C CYS A 7 5.17 9.69 -7.34
N PHE A 8 5.32 8.72 -6.43
CA PHE A 8 4.23 8.16 -5.66
C PHE A 8 4.65 8.07 -4.19
N GLU A 9 3.67 7.98 -3.31
CA GLU A 9 3.89 7.84 -1.88
C GLU A 9 2.83 6.90 -1.30
N CYS A 10 3.25 6.01 -0.39
CA CYS A 10 2.37 5.08 0.30
C CYS A 10 2.13 5.58 1.72
N TYR A 11 0.87 5.84 2.06
CA TYR A 11 0.48 6.33 3.38
C TYR A 11 -0.14 5.21 4.21
N GLY A 12 0.22 5.14 5.49
CA GLY A 12 -0.46 4.32 6.49
C GLY A 12 -1.51 5.15 7.23
N TYR A 13 -2.74 4.65 7.34
CA TYR A 13 -3.81 5.30 8.08
C TYR A 13 -4.19 4.46 9.28
N ASP A 14 -4.07 5.05 10.46
CA ASP A 14 -4.48 4.39 11.70
C ASP A 14 -5.92 4.82 12.01
N ILE A 15 -6.83 3.85 11.92
CA ILE A 15 -8.27 4.08 12.03
C ILE A 15 -8.79 3.33 13.26
N LEU A 16 -9.47 4.07 14.15
CA LEU A 16 -10.25 3.50 15.24
C LEU A 16 -11.71 3.38 14.82
N VAL A 17 -12.35 2.26 15.12
CA VAL A 17 -13.77 2.02 14.80
C VAL A 17 -14.57 2.00 16.10
N ASP A 18 -15.60 2.82 16.20
CA ASP A 18 -16.47 2.90 17.39
C ASP A 18 -17.60 1.85 17.38
N GLU A 19 -18.41 1.83 18.44
CA GLU A 19 -19.53 0.90 18.62
C GLU A 19 -20.65 1.06 17.58
N THR A 20 -20.70 2.20 16.89
CA THR A 20 -21.63 2.47 15.77
C THR A 20 -21.02 2.16 14.41
N LEU A 21 -19.84 1.51 14.38
CA LEU A 21 -19.04 1.22 13.20
C LEU A 21 -18.58 2.48 12.44
N ARG A 22 -18.51 3.62 13.13
CA ARG A 22 -17.98 4.85 12.54
C ARG A 22 -16.45 4.84 12.63
N PRO A 23 -15.74 5.07 11.50
CA PRO A 23 -14.30 5.19 11.50
C PRO A 23 -13.86 6.58 11.97
N TRP A 24 -12.84 6.60 12.81
CA TRP A 24 -12.18 7.79 13.32
C TRP A 24 -10.70 7.72 12.97
N LEU A 25 -10.21 8.74 12.25
CA LEU A 25 -8.80 8.84 11.91
C LEU A 25 -8.00 9.24 13.15
N VAL A 26 -6.99 8.44 13.48
CA VAL A 26 -6.09 8.70 14.61
C VAL A 26 -4.85 9.45 14.11
N GLU A 27 -4.16 8.86 13.12
CA GLU A 27 -2.97 9.46 12.51
C GLU A 27 -2.78 9.03 11.06
N VAL A 28 -1.94 9.79 10.36
CA VAL A 28 -1.50 9.51 9.00
C VAL A 28 0.03 9.43 9.00
N ASN A 29 0.55 8.28 8.60
CA ASN A 29 1.97 8.01 8.51
C ASN A 29 2.44 8.11 7.06
N ALA A 30 3.34 9.06 6.77
CA ALA A 30 3.99 9.18 5.46
C ALA A 30 5.03 8.07 5.19
N SER A 31 5.42 7.32 6.22
CA SER A 31 6.33 6.19 6.11
C SER A 31 5.85 5.02 6.99
N PRO A 32 4.82 4.27 6.53
CA PRO A 32 4.36 3.10 7.26
C PRO A 32 5.44 2.02 7.31
N SER A 33 5.51 1.28 8.43
CA SER A 33 6.50 0.21 8.59
C SER A 33 6.21 -0.97 7.66
N LEU A 34 7.21 -1.35 6.85
CA LEU A 34 7.19 -2.55 6.00
C LEU A 34 8.05 -3.69 6.55
N SER A 35 8.58 -3.57 7.77
CA SER A 35 9.33 -4.65 8.41
C SER A 35 8.41 -5.83 8.70
N ALA A 36 8.74 -7.03 8.19
CA ALA A 36 7.94 -8.23 8.37
C ALA A 36 8.26 -8.92 9.72
N THR A 37 7.41 -8.69 10.72
CA THR A 37 7.63 -9.21 12.09
C THR A 37 6.97 -10.58 12.31
N THR A 38 5.95 -10.91 11.53
CA THR A 38 5.28 -12.22 11.55
C THR A 38 5.10 -12.78 10.13
N ALA A 39 4.78 -14.07 10.00
CA ALA A 39 4.52 -14.69 8.70
C ALA A 39 3.29 -14.06 8.00
N THR A 40 2.24 -13.77 8.76
CA THR A 40 1.03 -13.11 8.26
C THR A 40 1.32 -11.67 7.84
N ASP A 41 2.06 -10.93 8.66
CA ASP A 41 2.50 -9.57 8.35
C ASP A 41 3.32 -9.51 7.05
N ARG A 42 4.22 -10.48 6.86
CA ARG A 42 4.98 -10.65 5.61
C ARG A 42 4.05 -10.84 4.40
N GLN A 43 3.06 -11.71 4.50
CA GLN A 43 2.13 -11.99 3.40
C GLN A 43 1.33 -10.74 3.01
N PHE A 44 0.77 -10.02 3.97
CA PHE A 44 0.02 -8.80 3.71
C PHE A 44 0.91 -7.70 3.11
N LYS A 45 2.10 -7.48 3.67
CA LYS A 45 3.04 -6.46 3.19
C LYS A 45 3.60 -6.75 1.81
N SER A 46 3.95 -8.01 1.52
CA SER A 46 4.38 -8.42 0.18
C SER A 46 3.27 -8.19 -0.84
N LYS A 47 2.04 -8.62 -0.54
CA LYS A 47 0.91 -8.41 -1.43
C LYS A 47 0.63 -6.92 -1.69
N LEU A 48 0.71 -6.08 -0.65
CA LEU A 48 0.58 -4.63 -0.80
C LEU A 48 1.62 -4.07 -1.79
N LEU A 49 2.88 -4.48 -1.66
CA LEU A 49 3.95 -4.03 -2.55
C LEU A 49 3.75 -4.51 -3.99
N ASP A 50 3.33 -5.77 -4.18
CA ASP A 50 3.03 -6.30 -5.50
C ASP A 50 1.89 -5.52 -6.17
N ASP A 51 0.79 -5.28 -5.44
CA ASP A 51 -0.36 -4.52 -5.96
C ASP A 51 0.02 -3.04 -6.24
N LEU A 52 0.91 -2.43 -5.45
CA LEU A 52 1.44 -1.08 -5.71
C LEU A 52 2.29 -1.02 -6.98
N LEU A 53 3.20 -1.97 -7.18
CA LEU A 53 4.05 -2.03 -8.37
C LEU A 53 3.21 -2.30 -9.63
N ASP A 54 2.23 -3.20 -9.53
CA ASP A 54 1.28 -3.48 -10.60
C ASP A 54 0.50 -2.21 -10.99
N LEU A 55 0.14 -1.33 -10.05
CA LEU A 55 -0.54 -0.06 -10.36
C LEU A 55 0.37 0.98 -11.00
N LEU A 56 1.61 1.09 -10.51
CA LEU A 56 2.53 2.16 -10.91
C LEU A 56 3.20 1.90 -12.25
N LEU A 57 3.49 0.63 -12.53
CA LEU A 57 4.28 0.25 -13.68
C LEU A 57 3.42 -0.19 -14.88
N GLN A 58 2.09 0.02 -14.82
CA GLN A 58 1.14 -0.56 -15.79
C GLN A 58 1.62 -0.34 -17.22
N HIS A 59 2.02 -1.42 -17.86
CA HIS A 59 2.36 -1.39 -19.27
C HIS A 59 1.08 -1.11 -20.06
N PRO A 60 1.08 -0.23 -21.08
CA PRO A 60 -0.09 0.05 -21.92
C PRO A 60 -0.71 -1.18 -22.61
N SER A 61 -0.05 -2.34 -22.53
CA SER A 61 -0.45 -3.61 -23.14
C SER A 61 -0.94 -4.65 -22.13
N GLY A 62 -1.09 -4.30 -20.84
CA GLY A 62 -1.68 -5.18 -19.82
C GLY A 62 -0.86 -6.42 -19.42
N CYS A 63 0.40 -6.53 -19.86
CA CYS A 63 1.26 -7.68 -19.56
C CYS A 63 2.44 -7.23 -18.71
N PHE A 64 2.48 -7.71 -17.46
CA PHE A 64 3.64 -7.57 -16.58
C PHE A 64 4.45 -8.85 -16.55
N PRO A 65 5.79 -8.79 -16.71
CA PRO A 65 6.65 -9.97 -16.76
C PRO A 65 6.74 -10.73 -15.42
N PHE A 66 6.32 -10.12 -14.29
CA PHE A 66 6.50 -10.70 -12.96
C PHE A 66 5.44 -11.73 -12.54
N ARG A 67 4.33 -11.86 -13.28
CA ARG A 67 3.30 -12.90 -13.02
C ARG A 67 3.50 -14.20 -13.82
N GLN A 68 4.59 -14.32 -14.59
CA GLN A 68 4.92 -15.51 -15.39
C GLN A 68 6.15 -16.28 -14.90
N LEU A 69 6.68 -15.96 -13.71
CA LEU A 69 7.77 -16.69 -13.05
C LEU A 69 7.28 -17.45 -11.83
#